data_AF-A0A661AY45-F1
#
_entry.id   AF-A0A661AY45-F1
#
_cell.length_a   1.000
_cell.length_b   1.000
_cell.length_c   1.000
_cell.angle_alpha   90.00
_cell.angle_beta   90.00
_cell.angle_gamma   90.00
#
_symmetry.space_group_name_H-M   'P 1'
#
loop_
_entity.id
_entity.type
_entity.pdbx_description
1 polymer ?
#
loop_
_entity_poly.entity_id
_entity_poly.type
_entity_poly.pdbx_seq_one_letter_code
_entity_poly.pdbx_strand_id
1 'polypeptide(L)' 'MVPMRDGVHLATNIYLPDDTAYGPVPIVLNRTPYGRNAGGPIRDSLFAHGIGFASQDTRGRGGSEGEDSL' A
#
# COMPACT_ATOMS: atom_id res chain seq x y z
N MET A 1 -7.98 -5.71 -1.28
CA MET A 1 -8.04 -5.46 -2.72
C MET A 1 -8.71 -4.12 -2.96
N VAL A 2 -8.23 -3.29 -3.87
CA VAL A 2 -8.76 -1.95 -4.17
C VAL A 2 -9.29 -1.93 -5.62
N PRO A 3 -10.61 -1.74 -5.85
CA PRO A 3 -11.18 -1.74 -7.19
C PRO A 3 -10.84 -0.45 -7.94
N MET A 4 -10.42 -0.58 -9.19
CA MET A 4 -10.15 0.52 -10.12
C MET A 4 -11.40 0.83 -10.97
N ARG A 5 -11.36 1.95 -11.72
CA ARG A 5 -12.48 2.42 -12.55
C ARG A 5 -12.99 1.39 -13.58
N ASP A 6 -12.13 0.46 -13.97
CA ASP A 6 -12.36 -0.58 -14.99
C ASP A 6 -12.67 -1.95 -14.37
N GLY A 7 -12.89 -2.02 -13.05
CA GLY A 7 -13.23 -3.24 -12.34
C GLY A 7 -12.04 -4.12 -11.94
N VAL A 8 -10.83 -3.80 -12.40
CA VAL A 8 -9.61 -4.52 -11.98
C VAL A 8 -9.26 -4.19 -10.54
N HIS A 9 -8.87 -5.19 -9.76
CA HIS A 9 -8.52 -5.03 -8.37
C HIS A 9 -7.01 -4.99 -8.14
N LEU A 10 -6.54 -3.94 -7.47
CA LEU A 10 -5.14 -3.82 -7.07
C LEU A 10 -4.94 -4.34 -5.65
N ALA A 11 -3.96 -5.21 -5.50
CA ALA A 11 -3.53 -5.75 -4.23
C ALA A 11 -2.81 -4.69 -3.40
N THR A 12 -3.29 -4.45 -2.18
CA THR A 12 -2.77 -3.40 -1.30
C THR A 12 -2.73 -3.90 0.14
N ASN A 13 -1.59 -3.74 0.79
CA ASN A 13 -1.44 -3.92 2.23
C ASN A 13 -1.51 -2.53 2.89
N ILE A 14 -2.25 -2.43 3.99
CA ILE A 14 -2.37 -1.22 4.80
C ILE A 14 -1.73 -1.52 6.15
N TYR A 15 -0.76 -0.70 6.52
CA TYR A 15 -0.07 -0.76 7.81
C TYR A 15 -0.39 0.53 8.56
N LEU A 16 -0.93 0.40 9.76
CA LEU A 16 -1.25 1.53 10.62
C LEU A 16 -0.40 1.47 11.90
N PRO A 17 0.03 2.61 12.46
CA PRO A 17 0.73 2.64 13.74
C PRO A 17 -0.21 2.26 14.89
N ASP A 18 0.34 1.76 15.99
CA ASP A 18 -0.45 1.23 17.13
C ASP A 18 -1.29 2.30 17.84
N ASP A 19 -0.96 3.59 17.68
CA ASP A 19 -1.62 4.72 18.32
C ASP A 19 -2.87 5.24 17.57
N THR A 20 -3.39 4.47 16.60
CA THR A 20 -4.58 4.82 15.78
C THR A 20 -5.89 4.99 16.55
N ALA A 21 -5.90 4.80 17.88
CA ALA A 21 -7.07 4.99 18.74
C ALA A 21 -7.62 6.44 18.75
N TYR A 22 -6.86 7.43 18.27
CA TYR A 22 -7.22 8.86 18.35
C TYR A 22 -7.85 9.47 17.09
N GLY A 23 -8.09 8.68 16.03
CA GLY A 23 -8.76 9.16 14.80
C GLY A 23 -7.98 8.87 13.51
N PRO A 24 -8.34 9.53 12.38
CA PRO A 24 -7.65 9.32 11.11
C PRO A 24 -6.16 9.66 11.20
N VAL A 25 -5.32 8.81 10.61
CA VAL A 25 -3.87 9.03 10.52
C VAL A 25 -3.47 9.44 9.09
N PRO A 26 -2.44 10.27 8.92
CA PRO A 26 -1.86 10.51 7.59
C PRO A 26 -1.28 9.21 7.03
N ILE A 27 -1.35 9.05 5.69
CA ILE A 27 -0.88 7.85 4.99
C ILE A 27 0.08 8.23 3.87
N VAL A 28 1.18 7.49 3.75
CA VAL A 28 2.01 7.45 2.53
C VAL A 28 1.63 6.23 1.70
N LEU A 29 1.35 6.46 0.41
CA LEU A 29 1.10 5.40 -0.57
C LEU A 29 2.37 5.11 -1.38
N ASN A 30 2.84 3.88 -1.32
CA ASN A 30 3.86 3.33 -2.19
C ASN A 30 3.20 2.42 -3.24
N ARG A 31 3.43 2.70 -4.53
CA ARG A 31 3.01 1.83 -5.63
C ARG A 31 4.26 1.22 -6.25
N THR A 32 4.34 -0.10 -6.24
CA THR A 32 5.56 -0.81 -6.62
C THR A 32 5.25 -1.99 -7.55
N PRO A 33 6.02 -2.18 -8.63
CA PRO A 33 5.94 -3.39 -9.45
C PRO A 33 6.71 -4.57 -8.84
N TYR A 34 7.43 -4.35 -7.73
CA TYR A 34 8.36 -5.30 -7.12
C TYR A 34 7.82 -5.97 -5.86
N GLY A 35 6.51 -5.95 -5.65
CA GLY A 35 5.85 -6.63 -4.53
C GLY A 35 5.51 -5.71 -3.36
N ARG A 36 4.24 -5.75 -2.93
CA ARG A 36 3.66 -4.93 -1.86
C ARG A 36 4.19 -5.24 -0.45
N ASN A 37 4.93 -6.33 -0.30
CA ASN A 37 5.57 -6.67 0.99
C ASN A 37 6.91 -5.95 1.19
N ALA A 38 7.42 -5.23 0.18
CA ALA A 38 8.62 -4.41 0.30
C ALA A 38 8.38 -3.11 1.07
N GLY A 39 9.46 -2.48 1.57
CA GLY A 39 9.41 -1.14 2.19
C GLY A 39 9.41 -1.10 3.71
N GLY A 40 9.71 -2.22 4.39
CA GLY A 40 9.77 -2.30 5.87
C GLY A 40 10.52 -1.15 6.55
N PRO A 41 11.78 -0.84 6.18
CA PRO A 41 12.53 0.26 6.80
C PRO A 41 11.87 1.63 6.63
N ILE A 42 11.24 1.90 5.48
CA ILE A 42 10.51 3.15 5.24
C ILE A 42 9.25 3.19 6.10
N ARG A 43 8.48 2.10 6.13
CA ARG A 43 7.30 1.97 6.99
C ARG A 43 7.65 2.24 8.45
N ASP A 44 8.70 1.61 8.97
CA ASP A 44 9.09 1.74 10.37
C ASP A 44 9.50 3.18 10.71
N SER A 45 10.19 3.87 9.78
CA SER A 45 10.49 5.29 9.92
C SER A 45 9.24 6.18 9.92
N LEU A 46 8.23 5.86 9.10
CA LEU A 46 6.95 6.58 9.07
C LEU A 46 6.15 6.36 10.36
N PHE A 47 6.16 5.13 10.89
CA PHE A 47 5.44 4.76 12.12
C PHE A 47 5.97 5.53 13.32
N ALA A 48 7.28 5.77 13.39
CA ALA A 48 7.89 6.62 14.44
C ALA A 48 7.37 8.07 14.44
N HIS A 49 6.71 8.50 13.36
CA HIS A 49 6.10 9.83 13.21
C HIS A 49 4.56 9.78 13.19
N GLY A 50 3.94 8.65 13.55
CA GLY A 50 2.48 8.49 13.54
C GLY A 50 1.86 8.46 12.12
N ILE A 51 2.67 8.14 11.10
CA ILE A 51 2.23 8.08 9.70
C ILE A 51 2.05 6.61 9.30
N GLY A 52 0.86 6.27 8.80
CA GLY A 52 0.60 4.94 8.26
C GLY A 52 1.15 4.77 6.83
N PHE A 53 1.20 3.52 6.37
CA PHE A 53 1.81 3.15 5.10
C PHE A 53 0.90 2.21 4.32
N ALA A 54 0.60 2.58 3.08
CA ALA A 54 -0.09 1.71 2.14
C ALA A 54 0.89 1.27 1.06
N SER A 55 1.05 -0.04 0.88
CA SER A 55 1.91 -0.61 -0.15
C SER A 55 1.05 -1.37 -1.15
N GLN A 56 1.13 -0.98 -2.42
CA GLN A 56 0.27 -1.50 -3.48
C GLN A 56 1.10 -2.09 -4.61
N ASP A 57 0.75 -3.31 -5.02
CA ASP A 57 1.25 -3.92 -6.25
C ASP A 57 0.68 -3.14 -7.46
N THR A 58 1.52 -2.75 -8.42
CA THR A 58 1.02 -2.18 -9.67
C THR A 58 0.16 -3.20 -10.43
N ARG A 59 -0.66 -2.72 -11.37
CA ARG A 59 -1.52 -3.58 -12.21
C ARG A 59 -0.70 -4.66 -12.90
N GLY A 60 -1.24 -5.89 -12.97
CA GLY A 60 -0.59 -7.03 -13.60
C GLY A 60 0.70 -7.51 -12.92
N ARG A 61 0.99 -7.02 -11.69
CA ARG A 61 2.17 -7.40 -10.91
C ARG A 61 1.78 -7.92 -9.54
N GLY A 62 2.62 -8.78 -8.97
CA GLY A 62 2.43 -9.32 -7.63
C GLY A 62 1.08 -10.03 -7.50
N GLY A 63 0.25 -9.58 -6.55
CA GLY A 63 -1.12 -10.08 -6.39
C GLY A 63 -2.21 -9.18 -6.98
N SER A 64 -1.85 -8.18 -7.78
CA SER A 64 -2.83 -7.32 -8.47
C SER A 64 -3.34 -8.00 -9.73
N GLU A 65 -4.62 -7.82 -10.01
CA GLU A 65 -5.24 -8.24 -11.27
C GLU A 65 -4.79 -7.35 -12.46
N GLY A 66 -5.22 -7.74 -13.66
CA GLY A 66 -4.97 -7.02 -14.91
C GLY A 66 -3.69 -7.44 -15.61
N GLU A 67 -3.35 -6.72 -16.68
CA GLU A 67 -2.16 -6.97 -17.50
C GLU A 67 -1.11 -5.88 -17.26
N ASP A 68 0.17 -6.27 -17.27
CA ASP A 68 1.28 -5.33 -17.22
C ASP A 68 1.56 -4.79 -18.61
N SER A 69 0.97 -3.65 -18.93
CA SER A 69 1.28 -2.90 -20.15
C SER A 69 2.54 -2.07 -19.91
N LEU A 70 3.69 -2.63 -20.31
CA LEU A 70 4.92 -1.84 -20.51
C LEU A 70 4.73 -0.80 -21.61
#